data_AF-A0A7S3I3U7-F1
#
_entry.id   AF-A0A7S3I3U7-F1
#
_cell.length_a   1.000
_cell.length_b   1.000
_cell.length_c   1.000
_cell.angle_alpha   90.00
_cell.angle_beta   90.00
_cell.angle_gamma   90.00
#
_symmetry.space_group_name_H-M   'P 1'
#
loop_
_entity.id
_entity.type
_entity.pdbx_description
1 polymer ?
#
loop_
_entity_poly.entity_id
_entity_poly.type
_entity_poly.pdbx_seq_one_letter_code
_entity_poly.pdbx_strand_id
1 'polypeptide(L)'
;IESLAKTILRSPVEIVVGNRGQTCSTVEQRVEVLENEEEKLYKLIMLIQEWYDKGSILIFVEKQMQVDELFKELWNVGYKSLVLHGGMDQTDREVTIQDFKL
;
A
#
# COMPACT_ATOMS: atom_id res chain seq x y z
N ILE A 1 -23.30 -3.17 12.85
CA ILE A 1 -23.66 -1.75 12.64
C ILE A 1 -24.89 -1.62 11.75
N GLU A 2 -24.90 -2.20 10.55
CA GLU A 2 -26.01 -2.08 9.60
C GLU A 2 -27.35 -2.69 10.10
N SER A 3 -27.30 -3.85 10.76
CA SER A 3 -28.46 -4.46 11.41
C SER A 3 -29.09 -3.54 12.48
N LEU A 4 -28.25 -2.81 13.24
CA LEU A 4 -28.71 -1.90 14.28
C LEU A 4 -29.39 -0.66 13.67
N ALA A 5 -28.84 -0.13 12.57
CA ALA A 5 -29.42 1.01 11.86
C ALA A 5 -30.81 0.70 11.27
N LYS A 6 -31.03 -0.52 10.76
CA LYS A 6 -32.33 -0.98 10.21
C LYS A 6 -33.42 -1.10 11.28
N THR A 7 -33.05 -1.36 12.54
CA THR A 7 -33.99 -1.50 13.65
C THR A 7 -34.41 -0.15 14.26
N ILE A 8 -33.53 0.86 14.20
CA ILE A 8 -33.73 2.13 14.91
C ILE A 8 -34.34 3.21 14.01
N LEU A 9 -34.03 3.23 12.71
CA LEU A 9 -34.44 4.30 11.81
C LEU A 9 -35.82 4.01 11.20
N ARG A 10 -36.67 5.05 11.12
CA ARG A 10 -37.98 4.99 10.45
C ARG A 10 -37.88 5.70 9.10
N SER A 11 -38.08 4.94 8.02
CA SER A 11 -37.95 5.42 6.63
C SER A 11 -36.58 6.05 6.29
N PRO A 12 -35.44 5.38 6.56
CA PRO A 12 -34.13 5.92 6.22
C PRO A 12 -33.91 5.94 4.70
N VAL A 13 -33.21 6.96 4.22
CA VAL A 13 -32.61 6.99 2.88
C VAL A 13 -31.19 6.45 2.99
N GLU A 14 -30.88 5.38 2.27
CA GLU A 14 -29.52 4.85 2.17
C GLU A 14 -28.80 5.51 1.00
N ILE A 15 -27.68 6.18 1.27
CA ILE A 15 -26.80 6.72 0.25
C ILE A 15 -25.54 5.85 0.23
N VAL A 16 -25.40 5.06 -0.83
CA VAL A 16 -24.20 4.25 -1.07
C VAL A 16 -23.35 4.94 -2.12
N VAL A 17 -22.09 5.21 -1.80
CA VAL A 17 -21.11 5.72 -2.77
C VAL A 17 -20.27 4.54 -3.26
N GLY A 18 -20.45 4.17 -4.53
CA GLY A 18 -19.79 3.01 -5.16
C GLY A 18 -20.53 1.68 -4.95
N ASN A 19 -19.92 0.57 -5.39
CA ASN A 19 -20.46 -0.78 -5.19
C ASN A 19 -19.81 -1.44 -3.98
N ARG A 20 -20.63 -1.93 -3.03
CA ARG A 20 -20.14 -2.67 -1.85
C ARG A 20 -19.39 -3.93 -2.30
N GLY A 21 -18.13 -4.05 -1.89
CA GLY A 21 -17.33 -5.25 -2.11
C GLY A 21 -16.76 -5.41 -3.52
N GLN A 22 -16.91 -4.42 -4.41
CA GLN A 22 -16.19 -4.45 -5.69
C GLN A 22 -14.82 -3.79 -5.55
N THR A 23 -13.78 -4.54 -5.88
CA THR A 23 -12.47 -3.99 -6.23
C THR A 23 -12.65 -2.97 -7.34
N CYS A 24 -11.94 -1.85 -7.26
CA CYS A 24 -12.03 -0.77 -8.24
C CYS A 24 -11.79 -1.35 -9.65
N SER A 25 -12.81 -1.32 -10.52
CA SER A 25 -12.77 -1.97 -11.83
C SER A 25 -11.73 -1.37 -12.78
N THR A 26 -11.15 -0.22 -12.42
CA THR A 26 -10.09 0.46 -13.16
C THR A 26 -8.69 0.10 -12.68
N VAL A 27 -8.55 -0.72 -11.61
CA VAL A 27 -7.24 -1.16 -11.10
C VAL A 27 -6.89 -2.52 -11.69
N GLU A 28 -5.86 -2.55 -12.53
CA GLU A 28 -5.25 -3.79 -13.00
C GLU A 28 -4.55 -4.50 -11.83
N GLN A 29 -4.85 -5.79 -11.65
CA GLN A 29 -4.27 -6.61 -10.59
C GLN A 29 -3.54 -7.80 -11.21
N ARG A 30 -2.29 -8.02 -10.80
CA ARG A 30 -1.46 -9.16 -11.22
C ARG A 30 -1.03 -9.92 -9.98
N VAL A 31 -1.10 -11.25 -10.04
CA VAL A 31 -0.66 -12.15 -8.97
C VAL A 31 0.44 -13.04 -9.52
N GLU A 32 1.53 -13.14 -8.77
CA GLU A 32 2.67 -13.99 -9.12
C GLU A 32 3.01 -14.87 -7.92
N VAL A 33 3.13 -16.17 -8.18
CA VAL A 33 3.53 -17.17 -7.18
C VAL A 33 5.00 -17.44 -7.39
N LEU A 34 5.81 -17.16 -6.37
CA LEU A 34 7.24 -17.43 -6.34
C LEU A 34 7.47 -18.75 -5.58
N GLU A 35 8.53 -19.47 -5.95
CA GLU A 35 8.87 -20.74 -5.31
C GLU A 35 9.39 -20.48 -3.88
N ASN A 36 10.24 -19.47 -3.74
CA ASN A 36 10.95 -19.17 -2.51
C ASN A 36 10.84 -17.68 -2.14
N GLU A 37 10.98 -17.37 -0.85
CA GLU A 37 10.91 -15.99 -0.35
C GLU A 37 12.08 -15.11 -0.82
N GLU A 38 13.26 -15.71 -1.01
CA GLU A 38 14.47 -15.01 -1.48
C GLU A 38 14.29 -14.40 -2.88
N GLU A 39 13.40 -14.94 -3.70
CA GLU A 39 13.10 -14.43 -5.04
C GLU A 39 12.27 -13.13 -5.01
N LYS A 40 11.60 -12.83 -3.89
CA LYS A 40 10.73 -11.65 -3.78
C LYS A 40 11.49 -10.36 -4.02
N LEU A 41 12.69 -10.21 -3.45
CA LEU A 41 13.49 -8.99 -3.61
C LEU A 41 13.91 -8.80 -5.07
N TYR A 42 14.38 -9.85 -5.72
CA TYR A 42 14.75 -9.81 -7.13
C TYR A 42 13.56 -9.43 -8.00
N LYS A 43 12.40 -10.06 -7.78
CA LYS A 43 11.18 -9.75 -8.51
C LYS A 43 10.70 -8.32 -8.29
N LEU A 44 10.76 -7.85 -7.04
CA LEU A 44 10.42 -6.47 -6.69
C LEU A 44 11.33 -5.48 -7.41
N ILE A 45 12.64 -5.73 -7.49
CA ILE A 45 13.57 -4.86 -8.23
C ILE A 45 13.20 -4.79 -9.72
N MET A 46 12.84 -5.92 -10.35
CA MET A 46 12.38 -5.91 -11.75
C MET A 46 11.10 -5.07 -11.93
N LEU A 47 10.15 -5.18 -10.99
CA LEU A 47 8.93 -4.37 -11.02
C LEU A 47 9.24 -2.89 -10.82
N ILE A 48 10.12 -2.55 -9.87
CA ILE A 48 10.55 -1.17 -9.67
C ILE A 48 11.17 -0.62 -10.96
N GLN A 49 12.06 -1.36 -11.63
CA GLN A 49 12.65 -0.95 -12.91
C GLN A 49 11.61 -0.70 -14.00
N GLU A 50 10.59 -1.56 -14.11
CA GLU A 50 9.53 -1.41 -15.12
C GLU A 50 8.64 -0.17 -14.88
N TRP A 51 8.47 0.22 -13.61
CA TRP A 51 7.53 1.26 -13.19
C TRP A 51 8.19 2.56 -12.72
N TYR A 52 9.53 2.60 -12.61
CA TYR A 52 10.29 3.70 -12.00
C TYR A 52 9.93 5.07 -12.62
N ASP A 53 9.84 5.13 -13.95
CA ASP A 53 9.57 6.37 -14.68
C ASP A 53 8.06 6.60 -14.95
N LYS A 54 7.18 5.73 -14.46
CA LYS A 54 5.72 5.78 -14.72
C LYS A 54 4.92 6.47 -13.61
N GLY A 55 5.56 6.76 -12.49
CA GLY A 55 4.95 7.46 -11.35
C GLY A 55 5.40 6.89 -10.01
N SER A 56 4.75 7.33 -8.94
CA SER A 56 5.07 6.92 -7.57
C SER A 56 4.70 5.46 -7.32
N ILE A 57 5.61 4.71 -6.68
CA ILE A 57 5.43 3.32 -6.31
C ILE A 57 5.18 3.22 -4.80
N LEU A 58 4.11 2.52 -4.41
CA LEU A 58 3.82 2.22 -3.01
C LEU A 58 3.94 0.72 -2.76
N ILE A 59 4.86 0.33 -1.86
CA ILE A 59 5.14 -1.07 -1.54
C ILE A 59 4.62 -1.37 -0.14
N PHE A 60 3.77 -2.38 -0.02
CA PHE A 60 3.26 -2.85 1.27
C PHE A 60 3.99 -4.12 1.70
N VAL A 61 4.34 -4.18 2.98
CA VAL A 61 4.87 -5.36 3.66
C VAL A 61 4.03 -5.64 4.91
N GLU A 62 4.15 -6.85 5.46
CA GLU A 62 3.26 -7.31 6.53
C GLU A 62 3.54 -6.63 7.88
N LYS A 63 4.82 -6.48 8.24
CA LYS A 63 5.26 -5.98 9.54
C LYS A 63 6.11 -4.73 9.41
N GLN A 64 6.02 -3.85 10.42
CA GLN A 64 6.82 -2.62 10.44
C GLN A 64 8.33 -2.87 10.36
N MET A 65 8.85 -3.93 11.00
CA MET A 65 10.28 -4.28 10.93
C MET A 65 10.72 -4.60 9.50
N GLN A 66 9.83 -5.20 8.70
CA GLN A 66 10.12 -5.51 7.29
C GLN A 66 10.16 -4.25 6.42
N VAL A 67 9.52 -3.14 6.83
CA VAL A 67 9.64 -1.85 6.14
C VAL A 67 11.08 -1.36 6.21
N ASP A 68 11.67 -1.41 7.41
CA ASP A 68 13.04 -0.96 7.64
C ASP A 68 14.08 -1.88 6.99
N GLU A 69 13.83 -3.19 6.99
CA GLU A 69 14.67 -4.18 6.29
C GLU A 69 14.64 -3.93 4.78
N LEU A 70 13.45 -3.85 4.20
CA LEU A 70 13.30 -3.61 2.76
C LEU A 70 13.87 -2.26 2.33
N PHE A 71 13.71 -1.21 3.16
CA PHE A 71 14.33 0.08 2.91
C PHE A 71 15.85 -0.03 2.76
N LYS A 72 16.51 -0.78 3.66
CA LYS A 72 17.97 -0.99 3.60
C LYS A 72 18.36 -1.79 2.35
N GLU A 73 17.59 -2.82 2.00
CA GLU A 73 17.84 -3.62 0.79
C GLU A 73 17.74 -2.77 -0.48
N LEU A 74 16.68 -1.97 -0.61
CA LEU A 74 16.50 -1.07 -1.74
C LEU A 74 17.61 -0.01 -1.81
N TRP A 75 17.98 0.56 -0.67
CA TRP A 75 19.09 1.52 -0.57
C TRP A 75 20.41 0.91 -1.05
N ASN A 76 20.72 -0.32 -0.63
CA ASN A 76 21.94 -1.03 -1.01
C ASN A 76 22.01 -1.31 -2.52
N VAL A 77 20.87 -1.49 -3.18
CA VAL A 77 20.78 -1.71 -4.64
C VAL A 77 20.67 -0.38 -5.41
N GLY A 78 20.62 0.75 -4.70
CA GLY A 78 20.67 2.10 -5.28
C GLY A 78 19.31 2.75 -5.52
N TYR A 79 18.22 2.16 -5.04
CA TYR A 79 16.90 2.78 -5.08
C TYR A 79 16.66 3.60 -3.82
N LYS A 80 16.38 4.89 -4.03
CA LYS A 80 15.90 5.76 -2.97
C LYS A 80 14.43 5.44 -2.70
N SER A 81 14.10 5.20 -1.44
CA SER A 81 12.74 4.96 -0.99
C SER A 81 12.46 5.76 0.28
N LEU A 82 11.20 5.81 0.68
CA LEU A 82 10.75 6.40 1.93
C LEU A 82 10.19 5.29 2.83
N VAL A 83 10.18 5.52 4.14
CA VAL A 83 9.61 4.57 5.12
C VAL A 83 8.32 5.12 5.73
N LEU A 84 7.34 4.22 5.93
CA LEU A 84 6.07 4.55 6.58
C LEU A 84 5.56 3.35 7.38
N HIS A 85 5.56 3.44 8.72
CA HIS A 85 4.94 2.44 9.59
C HIS A 85 4.45 3.05 10.92
N GLY A 86 3.72 2.27 11.72
CA GLY A 86 3.07 2.73 12.95
C GLY A 86 4.00 3.04 14.12
N GLY A 87 5.30 2.80 13.98
CA GLY A 87 6.32 3.07 15.00
C GLY A 87 7.09 4.38 14.78
N MET A 88 6.83 5.09 13.70
CA MET A 88 7.43 6.39 13.41
C MET A 88 6.83 7.50 14.28
N ASP A 89 7.61 8.54 14.57
CA ASP A 89 7.07 9.76 15.14
C ASP A 89 6.03 10.38 14.18
N GLN A 90 5.02 11.03 14.75
CA GLN A 90 3.97 11.66 13.96
C GLN A 90 4.52 12.73 13.00
N THR A 91 5.55 13.47 13.43
CA THR A 91 6.20 14.50 12.60
C THR A 91 6.90 13.86 11.41
N ASP A 92 7.71 12.83 11.64
CA ASP A 92 8.42 12.11 10.59
C ASP A 92 7.45 11.45 9.60
N ARG A 93 6.36 10.89 10.12
CA ARG A 93 5.27 10.31 9.32
C ARG A 93 4.66 11.34 8.36
N GLU A 94 4.42 12.56 8.84
CA GLU A 94 3.88 13.64 8.01
C GLU A 94 4.86 14.09 6.93
N VAL A 95 6.15 14.19 7.27
CA VAL A 95 7.21 14.51 6.31
C VAL A 95 7.27 13.46 5.20
N THR A 96 7.33 12.16 5.53
CA THR A 96 7.30 11.07 4.54
C THR A 96 6.10 11.20 3.59
N ILE A 97 4.90 11.50 4.13
CA ILE A 97 3.68 11.62 3.31
C ILE A 97 3.75 12.86 2.40
N GLN A 98 4.36 13.94 2.86
CA GLN A 98 4.58 15.14 2.04
C GLN A 98 5.58 14.85 0.92
N ASP A 99 6.72 14.26 1.26
CA ASP A 99 7.77 13.90 0.29
C ASP A 99 7.27 12.94 -0.78
N PHE A 100 6.39 11.99 -0.43
CA PHE A 100 5.82 11.05 -1.41
C PHE A 100 4.85 11.70 -2.42
N LYS A 101 4.24 12.84 -2.07
CA LYS A 101 3.29 13.55 -2.94
C LYS A 101 3.97 14.46 -3.97
N LEU A 102 5.22 14.85 -3.71
CA LEU A 102 6.01 15.76 -4.54
C LEU A 102 6.65 15.00 -5.71
#